data_AF-A0A925ZCY2-F1
#
_entry.id   AF-A0A925ZCY2-F1
#
_cell.length_a   1.000
_cell.length_b   1.000
_cell.length_c   1.000
_cell.angle_alpha   90.00
_cell.angle_beta   90.00
_cell.angle_gamma   90.00
#
_symmetry.space_group_name_H-M   'P 1'
#
loop_
_entity.id
_entity.type
_entity.pdbx_description
1 polymer ?
#
loop_
_entity_poly.entity_id
_entity_poly.type
_entity_poly.pdbx_seq_one_letter_code
_entity_poly.pdbx_strand_id
1 'polypeptide(L)'
;MLKKIIPIALSLSMLIPTIASADASTKEGNSAKAPYATELLAERTIIKTNYDTNQAIRDSRKEKIIKIKALIAQNKANKTLQAKKADLIAQRAVVKADRDSLKAINAKLKPIAAKAKTDKAAKDFASLLTDLKAIPDLQTSKTPVLQKLNSDLDQLITLLSK
;
A
#
# COMPACT_ATOMS: atom_id res chain seq x y z
N MET A 1 -11.66 -2.38 36.10
CA MET A 1 -12.93 -2.97 35.60
C MET A 1 -13.21 -2.45 34.20
N LEU A 2 -13.54 -3.39 33.29
CA LEU A 2 -14.17 -3.27 31.95
C LEU A 2 -13.88 -2.02 31.09
N LYS A 3 -13.00 -2.13 30.08
CA LYS A 3 -13.33 -2.42 28.66
C LYS A 3 -14.40 -1.48 28.07
N LYS A 4 -13.96 -0.49 27.30
CA LYS A 4 -14.72 0.05 26.15
C LYS A 4 -13.86 -0.12 24.91
N ILE A 5 -13.93 -1.31 24.32
CA ILE A 5 -13.47 -1.57 22.96
C ILE A 5 -14.63 -1.16 22.07
N ILE A 6 -14.42 -0.11 21.28
CA ILE A 6 -15.33 0.29 20.21
C ILE A 6 -15.18 -0.75 19.10
N PRO A 7 -16.24 -1.49 18.72
CA PRO A 7 -16.19 -2.27 17.49
C PRO A 7 -16.38 -1.28 16.33
N ILE A 8 -15.29 -0.99 15.61
CA ILE A 8 -15.40 -0.46 14.25
C ILE A 8 -15.88 -1.63 13.40
N ALA A 9 -17.19 -1.82 13.34
CA ALA A 9 -17.82 -2.64 12.33
C ALA A 9 -17.61 -1.91 10.99
N LEU A 10 -16.57 -2.28 10.24
CA LEU A 10 -16.56 -2.05 8.81
C LEU A 10 -17.67 -2.94 8.23
N SER A 11 -18.86 -2.37 8.07
CA SER A 11 -19.89 -2.94 7.21
C SER A 11 -19.29 -3.04 5.81
N LEU A 12 -18.93 -4.26 5.41
CA LEU A 12 -18.57 -4.62 4.05
C LEU A 12 -19.86 -4.55 3.21
N SER A 13 -20.29 -3.33 2.89
CA SER A 13 -21.34 -3.11 1.91
C SER A 13 -20.74 -3.52 0.56
N MET A 14 -21.00 -4.75 0.14
CA MET A 14 -20.75 -5.22 -1.22
C MET A 14 -21.62 -4.39 -2.17
N LEU A 15 -21.12 -3.21 -2.56
CA LEU A 15 -21.56 -2.56 -3.78
C LEU A 15 -21.01 -3.41 -4.93
N ILE A 16 -21.84 -4.37 -5.37
CA ILE A 16 -21.76 -4.87 -6.74
C ILE A 16 -22.36 -3.75 -7.59
N PRO A 17 -21.59 -2.98 -8.37
CA PRO A 17 -22.21 -2.14 -9.38
C PRO A 17 -22.88 -3.08 -10.39
N THR A 18 -24.21 -3.06 -10.43
CA THR A 18 -24.97 -3.55 -11.59
C THR A 18 -24.42 -2.87 -12.83
N ILE A 19 -23.67 -3.61 -13.64
CA ILE A 19 -23.20 -3.16 -14.93
C ILE A 19 -24.43 -3.11 -15.82
N ALA A 20 -25.04 -1.93 -15.92
CA ALA A 20 -26.04 -1.65 -16.94
C ALA A 20 -25.34 -1.75 -18.30
N SER A 21 -25.73 -2.75 -19.09
CA SER A 21 -25.36 -2.85 -20.50
C SER A 21 -26.06 -1.71 -21.25
N ALA A 22 -25.36 -0.58 -21.38
CA ALA A 22 -25.78 0.54 -22.22
C ALA A 22 -25.08 0.45 -23.58
N ASP A 23 -25.93 0.60 -24.61
CA ASP A 23 -25.72 0.58 -26.05
C ASP A 23 -24.31 0.79 -26.60
N ALA A 24 -24.01 -0.06 -27.59
CA ALA A 24 -22.88 0.00 -28.48
C ALA A 24 -22.93 1.28 -29.34
N SER A 25 -22.43 2.38 -28.78
CA SER A 25 -22.02 3.55 -29.55
C SER A 25 -20.67 3.25 -30.21
N THR A 26 -20.73 2.89 -31.50
CA THR A 26 -19.59 2.74 -32.41
C THR A 26 -18.89 4.09 -32.61
N LYS A 27 -18.01 4.46 -31.68
CA LYS A 27 -16.76 5.12 -32.06
C LYS A 27 -15.85 4.03 -32.60
N GLU A 28 -15.14 4.27 -33.70
CA GLU A 28 -14.05 3.41 -34.23
C GLU A 28 -12.89 3.30 -33.22
N GLY A 29 -13.19 2.73 -32.05
CA GLY A 29 -12.39 2.70 -30.86
C GLY A 29 -11.88 1.28 -30.66
N ASN A 30 -10.92 0.89 -31.49
CA ASN A 30 -10.05 -0.26 -31.27
C ASN A 30 -10.80 -1.57 -30.95
N SER A 31 -11.38 -2.20 -31.97
CA SER A 31 -12.10 -3.49 -31.90
C SER A 31 -11.33 -4.57 -31.12
N ALA A 32 -10.01 -4.55 -31.17
CA ALA A 32 -9.12 -5.46 -30.41
C ALA A 32 -9.25 -5.34 -28.87
N LYS A 33 -9.76 -4.22 -28.35
CA LYS A 33 -9.95 -4.01 -26.90
C LYS A 33 -11.28 -4.56 -26.40
N ALA A 34 -12.31 -4.58 -27.25
CA ALA A 34 -13.68 -4.94 -26.89
C ALA A 34 -13.78 -6.24 -26.04
N PRO A 35 -13.12 -7.36 -26.40
CA PRO A 35 -13.21 -8.59 -25.61
C PRO A 35 -12.59 -8.48 -24.21
N TYR A 36 -11.69 -7.53 -23.97
CA TYR A 36 -10.98 -7.37 -22.69
C TYR A 36 -11.48 -6.18 -21.87
N ALA A 37 -12.38 -5.36 -22.40
CA ALA A 37 -12.69 -4.04 -21.86
C ALA A 37 -13.20 -4.09 -20.41
N THR A 38 -14.11 -5.02 -20.11
CA THR A 38 -14.71 -5.21 -18.78
C THR A 38 -13.67 -5.66 -17.76
N GLU A 39 -12.88 -6.69 -18.08
CA GLU A 39 -11.86 -7.21 -17.17
C GLU A 39 -10.74 -6.19 -16.93
N LEU A 40 -10.27 -5.50 -17.99
CA LEU A 40 -9.28 -4.44 -17.85
C LEU A 40 -9.77 -3.29 -16.95
N LEU A 41 -11.06 -2.97 -16.98
CA LEU A 41 -11.65 -1.96 -16.10
C LEU A 41 -11.72 -2.45 -14.64
N ALA A 42 -12.13 -3.71 -14.44
CA ALA A 42 -12.19 -4.33 -13.12
C ALA A 42 -10.80 -4.34 -12.46
N GLU A 43 -9.77 -4.84 -13.15
CA GLU A 43 -8.41 -4.90 -12.63
C GLU A 43 -7.85 -3.51 -12.31
N ARG A 44 -8.08 -2.52 -13.17
CA ARG A 44 -7.65 -1.14 -12.90
C ARG A 44 -8.31 -0.55 -11.66
N THR A 45 -9.58 -0.85 -11.44
CA THR A 45 -10.31 -0.41 -10.25
C THR A 45 -9.71 -1.03 -9.00
N ILE A 46 -9.44 -2.33 -9.01
CA ILE A 46 -8.80 -3.04 -7.89
C ILE A 46 -7.41 -2.46 -7.61
N ILE A 47 -6.58 -2.29 -8.64
CA ILE A 47 -5.23 -1.72 -8.54
C ILE A 47 -5.28 -0.31 -7.92
N LYS A 48 -6.26 0.50 -8.31
CA LYS A 48 -6.44 1.84 -7.77
C LYS A 48 -6.82 1.79 -6.29
N THR A 49 -7.81 1.00 -5.92
CA THR A 49 -8.25 0.85 -4.52
C THR A 49 -7.11 0.37 -3.61
N ASN A 50 -6.33 -0.62 -4.07
CA ASN A 50 -5.16 -1.12 -3.35
C ASN A 50 -4.04 -0.08 -3.26
N TYR A 51 -3.84 0.71 -4.32
CA TYR A 51 -2.89 1.83 -4.28
C TYR A 51 -3.30 2.88 -3.25
N ASP A 52 -4.56 3.31 -3.25
CA ASP A 52 -5.08 4.33 -2.34
C ASP A 52 -4.97 3.87 -0.88
N THR A 53 -5.32 2.61 -0.60
CA THR A 53 -5.16 1.99 0.72
C THR A 53 -3.70 2.01 1.18
N ASN A 54 -2.78 1.57 0.31
CA ASN A 54 -1.35 1.58 0.61
C ASN A 54 -0.78 3.01 0.69
N GLN A 55 -1.37 3.98 -0.01
CA GLN A 55 -0.98 5.38 0.03
C GLN A 55 -1.30 6.01 1.39
N ALA A 56 -2.51 5.81 1.91
CA ALA A 56 -2.91 6.29 3.23
C ALA A 56 -1.94 5.80 4.33
N ILE A 57 -1.54 4.52 4.29
CA ILE A 57 -0.58 3.98 5.25
C ILE A 57 0.81 4.62 5.08
N ARG A 58 1.26 4.86 3.84
CA ARG A 58 2.55 5.52 3.57
C ARG A 58 2.58 6.95 4.10
N ASP A 59 1.49 7.69 3.97
CA ASP A 59 1.43 9.07 4.44
C ASP A 59 1.44 9.14 5.97
N SER A 60 0.67 8.29 6.64
CA SER A 60 0.75 8.12 8.11
C SER A 60 2.18 7.79 8.57
N ARG A 61 2.90 6.91 7.86
CA ARG A 61 4.30 6.59 8.17
C ARG A 61 5.24 7.80 8.04
N LYS A 62 5.03 8.69 7.07
CA LYS A 62 5.87 9.90 6.90
C LYS A 62 5.74 10.80 8.12
N GLU A 63 4.52 11.03 8.59
CA GLU A 63 4.24 11.84 9.78
C GLU A 63 4.93 11.24 11.03
N LYS A 64 4.84 9.92 11.21
CA LYS A 64 5.50 9.22 12.32
C LYS A 64 7.02 9.35 12.26
N ILE A 65 7.63 9.25 11.08
CA ILE A 65 9.07 9.44 10.91
C ILE A 65 9.48 10.87 11.30
N ILE A 66 8.70 11.89 10.93
CA ILE A 66 8.94 13.28 11.33
C ILE A 66 8.89 13.40 12.86
N LYS A 67 7.86 12.84 13.49
CA LYS A 67 7.71 12.83 14.96
C LYS A 67 8.88 12.13 15.66
N ILE A 68 9.32 10.97 15.16
CA ILE A 68 10.48 10.24 15.68
C ILE A 68 11.75 11.10 15.62
N LYS A 69 11.99 11.79 14.50
CA LYS A 69 13.16 12.67 14.36
C LYS A 69 13.13 13.80 15.40
N ALA A 70 11.97 14.42 15.62
CA ALA A 70 11.81 15.46 16.63
C ALA A 70 12.07 14.93 18.05
N LEU A 71 11.50 13.77 18.41
CA LEU A 71 11.70 13.16 19.72
C LEU A 71 13.16 12.74 19.96
N ILE A 72 13.85 12.22 18.93
CA ILE A 72 15.28 11.90 19.04
C ILE A 72 16.09 13.18 19.33
N ALA A 73 15.80 14.30 18.66
CA ALA A 73 16.47 15.56 18.90
C ALA A 73 16.25 16.06 20.34
N GLN A 74 15.01 15.99 20.82
CA GLN A 74 14.66 16.38 22.19
C GLN A 74 15.36 15.51 23.25
N ASN A 75 15.35 14.17 23.11
CA ASN A 75 16.02 13.28 24.04
C ASN A 75 17.55 13.46 24.05
N LYS A 76 18.16 13.91 22.94
CA LYS A 76 19.58 14.28 22.91
C LYS A 76 19.83 15.53 23.73
N ALA A 77 19.02 16.58 23.55
CA ALA A 77 19.14 17.82 24.31
C ALA A 77 18.99 17.58 25.82
N ASN A 78 18.05 16.71 26.20
CA ASN A 78 17.79 16.35 27.60
C ASN A 78 18.74 15.27 28.15
N LYS A 79 19.71 14.79 27.36
CA LYS A 79 20.67 13.73 27.72
C LYS A 79 20.04 12.39 28.16
N THR A 80 18.77 12.14 27.83
CA THR A 80 18.04 10.90 28.19
C THR A 80 18.17 9.78 27.15
N LEU A 81 18.74 10.07 25.97
CA LEU A 81 18.83 9.10 24.88
C LEU A 81 19.70 7.88 25.23
N GLN A 82 20.73 8.05 26.06
CA GLN A 82 21.63 6.95 26.42
C GLN A 82 20.93 5.84 27.19
N ALA A 83 20.01 6.18 28.10
CA ALA A 83 19.24 5.23 28.89
C ALA A 83 18.35 4.31 28.02
N LYS A 84 17.96 4.76 26.83
CA LYS A 84 17.07 4.04 25.90
C LYS A 84 17.80 3.32 24.78
N LYS A 85 19.14 3.33 24.78
CA LYS A 85 19.96 2.93 23.62
C LYS A 85 19.70 1.49 23.18
N ALA A 86 19.58 0.55 24.13
CA ALA A 86 19.36 -0.87 23.82
C ALA A 86 18.02 -1.10 23.09
N ASP A 87 16.92 -0.58 23.66
CA ASP A 87 15.58 -0.69 23.06
C ASP A 87 15.51 -0.04 21.68
N LEU A 88 16.16 1.12 21.51
CA LEU A 88 16.22 1.82 20.22
C LEU A 88 16.99 1.03 19.16
N ILE A 89 18.04 0.30 19.53
CA ILE A 89 18.79 -0.56 18.61
C ILE A 89 17.92 -1.72 18.17
N ALA A 90 17.26 -2.40 19.10
CA ALA A 90 16.35 -3.51 18.81
C ALA A 90 15.22 -3.07 17.86
N GLN A 91 14.52 -1.96 18.19
CA GLN A 91 13.41 -1.48 17.38
C GLN A 91 13.84 -1.03 15.98
N ARG A 92 15.04 -0.43 15.84
CA ARG A 92 15.59 -0.05 14.54
C ARG A 92 15.88 -1.26 13.65
N ALA A 93 16.31 -2.38 14.22
CA ALA A 93 16.55 -3.61 13.48
C ALA A 93 15.23 -4.15 12.88
N VAL A 94 14.15 -4.16 13.67
CA VAL A 94 12.81 -4.57 13.21
C VAL A 94 12.32 -3.66 12.08
N VAL A 95 12.38 -2.34 12.26
CA VAL A 95 11.99 -1.35 11.23
C VAL A 95 12.80 -1.52 9.95
N LYS A 96 14.09 -1.88 10.05
CA LYS A 96 14.94 -2.13 8.89
C LYS A 96 14.48 -3.38 8.12
N ALA A 97 14.19 -4.48 8.82
CA ALA A 97 13.74 -5.72 8.20
C ALA A 97 12.46 -5.51 7.38
N ASP A 98 11.46 -4.84 7.96
CA ASP A 98 10.20 -4.53 7.27
C ASP A 98 10.40 -3.64 6.04
N ARG A 99 11.30 -2.65 6.13
CA ARG A 99 11.66 -1.79 5.00
C ARG A 99 12.29 -2.59 3.86
N ASP A 100 13.12 -3.58 4.19
CA ASP A 100 13.78 -4.41 3.19
C ASP A 100 12.75 -5.38 2.53
N SER A 101 11.78 -5.90 3.27
CA SER A 101 10.62 -6.61 2.71
C SER A 101 9.81 -5.74 1.73
N LEU A 102 9.55 -4.47 2.07
CA LEU A 102 8.88 -3.53 1.14
C LEU A 102 9.69 -3.29 -0.14
N LYS A 103 11.02 -3.22 -0.03
CA LYS A 103 11.89 -3.08 -1.20
C LYS A 103 11.78 -4.31 -2.12
N ALA A 104 11.78 -5.52 -1.55
CA ALA A 104 11.64 -6.74 -2.32
C ALA A 104 10.31 -6.78 -3.09
N ILE A 105 9.20 -6.40 -2.46
CA ILE A 105 7.89 -6.33 -3.13
C ILE A 105 7.89 -5.27 -4.25
N ASN A 106 8.43 -4.08 -3.98
CA ASN A 106 8.51 -3.03 -5.01
C ASN A 106 9.40 -3.44 -6.20
N ALA A 107 10.46 -4.22 -5.96
CA ALA A 107 11.32 -4.74 -7.01
C ALA A 107 10.58 -5.70 -7.95
N LYS A 108 9.59 -6.45 -7.44
CA LYS A 108 8.70 -7.31 -8.25
C LYS A 108 7.63 -6.48 -8.98
N LEU A 109 7.07 -5.46 -8.33
CA LEU A 109 5.97 -4.66 -8.89
C LEU A 109 6.44 -3.74 -10.03
N LYS A 110 7.64 -3.16 -9.94
CA LYS A 110 8.18 -2.23 -10.94
C LYS A 110 8.24 -2.82 -12.37
N PRO A 111 8.81 -4.02 -12.61
CA PRO A 111 8.85 -4.59 -13.95
C PRO A 111 7.46 -4.91 -14.50
N ILE A 112 6.52 -5.41 -13.68
CA ILE A 112 5.15 -5.73 -14.13
C ILE A 112 4.41 -4.44 -14.53
N ALA A 113 4.49 -3.39 -13.71
CA ALA A 113 3.90 -2.10 -14.05
C ALA A 113 4.52 -1.49 -15.32
N ALA A 114 5.81 -1.72 -15.56
CA ALA A 114 6.48 -1.30 -16.79
C ALA A 114 5.98 -2.10 -18.01
N LYS A 115 5.87 -3.43 -17.91
CA LYS A 115 5.33 -4.28 -18.98
C LYS A 115 3.87 -3.91 -19.31
N ALA A 116 3.01 -3.74 -18.32
CA ALA A 116 1.63 -3.28 -18.53
C ALA A 116 1.56 -1.93 -19.28
N LYS A 117 2.53 -1.03 -19.05
CA LYS A 117 2.61 0.23 -19.81
C LYS A 117 3.01 -0.01 -21.27
N THR A 118 3.97 -0.89 -21.51
CA THR A 118 4.40 -1.31 -22.85
C THR A 118 3.27 -2.00 -23.61
N ASP A 119 2.59 -2.97 -23.01
CA ASP A 119 1.50 -3.73 -23.65
C ASP A 119 0.31 -2.84 -24.01
N LYS A 120 -0.02 -1.90 -23.12
CA LYS A 120 -1.03 -0.86 -23.40
C LYS A 120 -0.64 -0.01 -24.61
N ALA A 121 0.63 0.38 -24.74
CA ALA A 121 1.12 1.16 -25.87
C ALA A 121 1.12 0.35 -27.16
N ALA A 122 1.46 -0.94 -27.08
CA ALA A 122 1.43 -1.89 -28.19
C ALA A 122 0.01 -2.33 -28.58
N LYS A 123 -1.02 -1.98 -27.79
CA LYS A 123 -2.41 -2.46 -27.92
C LYS A 123 -2.52 -4.00 -27.81
N ASP A 124 -1.58 -4.63 -27.12
CA ASP A 124 -1.66 -6.04 -26.76
C ASP A 124 -2.51 -6.19 -25.49
N PHE A 125 -3.83 -6.31 -25.68
CA PHE A 125 -4.78 -6.33 -24.57
C PHE A 125 -4.80 -7.66 -23.79
N ALA A 126 -4.36 -8.76 -24.41
CA ALA A 126 -4.24 -10.06 -23.76
C ALA A 126 -3.08 -10.07 -22.75
N SER A 127 -1.90 -9.62 -23.20
CA SER A 127 -0.72 -9.50 -22.32
C SER A 127 -0.94 -8.42 -21.25
N LEU A 128 -1.55 -7.29 -21.63
CA LEU A 128 -1.93 -6.24 -20.68
C LEU A 128 -2.81 -6.78 -19.55
N LEU A 129 -3.83 -7.59 -19.87
CA LEU A 129 -4.72 -8.14 -18.85
C LEU A 129 -3.96 -9.08 -17.91
N THR A 130 -3.06 -9.90 -18.45
CA THR A 130 -2.19 -10.80 -17.67
C THR A 130 -1.31 -10.01 -16.70
N ASP A 131 -0.66 -8.96 -17.18
CA ASP A 131 0.17 -8.11 -16.33
C ASP A 131 -0.63 -7.37 -15.26
N LEU A 132 -1.82 -6.86 -15.61
CA LEU A 132 -2.67 -6.16 -14.65
C LEU A 132 -3.16 -7.10 -13.54
N LYS A 133 -3.51 -8.36 -13.84
CA LYS A 133 -3.91 -9.37 -12.84
C LYS A 133 -2.80 -9.67 -11.82
N ALA A 134 -1.53 -9.51 -12.18
CA ALA A 134 -0.41 -9.75 -11.27
C ALA A 134 -0.13 -8.59 -10.29
N ILE A 135 -0.65 -7.38 -10.56
CA ILE A 135 -0.40 -6.19 -9.72
C ILE A 135 -1.18 -6.25 -8.39
N PRO A 136 -2.49 -6.56 -8.35
CA PRO A 136 -3.26 -6.65 -7.11
C PRO A 136 -2.61 -7.53 -6.05
N ASP A 137 -2.15 -8.73 -6.40
CA ASP A 137 -1.52 -9.66 -5.45
C ASP A 137 -0.27 -9.08 -4.78
N LEU A 138 0.56 -8.39 -5.56
CA LEU A 138 1.75 -7.70 -5.05
C LEU A 138 1.38 -6.48 -4.20
N GLN A 139 0.29 -5.78 -4.50
CA GLN A 139 -0.17 -4.68 -3.66
C GLN A 139 -0.81 -5.18 -2.36
N THR A 140 -1.56 -6.28 -2.40
CA THR A 140 -2.18 -6.92 -1.23
C THR A 140 -1.11 -7.47 -0.29
N SER A 141 -0.08 -8.14 -0.82
CA SER A 141 1.06 -8.60 0.01
C SER A 141 1.90 -7.47 0.59
N LYS A 142 1.86 -6.27 0.00
CA LYS A 142 2.52 -5.07 0.53
C LYS A 142 1.81 -4.47 1.74
N THR A 143 0.48 -4.56 1.78
CA THR A 143 -0.35 -3.97 2.83
C THR A 143 0.02 -4.41 4.26
N PRO A 144 0.14 -5.71 4.58
CA PRO A 144 0.49 -6.14 5.94
C PRO A 144 1.90 -5.68 6.35
N VAL A 145 2.86 -5.64 5.42
CA VAL A 145 4.20 -5.11 5.70
C VAL A 145 4.17 -3.61 5.99
N LEU A 146 3.35 -2.85 5.26
CA LEU A 146 3.14 -1.43 5.54
C LEU A 146 2.47 -1.19 6.90
N GLN A 147 1.45 -2.00 7.24
CA GLN A 147 0.75 -1.93 8.53
C GLN A 147 1.68 -2.26 9.70
N LYS A 148 2.45 -3.35 9.59
CA LYS A 148 3.44 -3.74 10.60
C LYS A 148 4.47 -2.64 10.81
N LEU A 149 5.05 -2.12 9.73
CA LEU A 149 6.01 -1.03 9.82
C LEU A 149 5.39 0.24 10.42
N ASN A 150 4.11 0.49 10.18
CA ASN A 150 3.41 1.62 10.78
C ASN A 150 3.25 1.45 12.31
N SER A 151 2.96 0.23 12.76
CA SER A 151 2.89 -0.14 14.18
C SER A 151 4.26 -0.08 14.86
N ASP A 152 5.31 -0.57 14.20
CA ASP A 152 6.67 -0.55 14.75
C ASP A 152 7.21 0.88 14.93
N LEU A 153 6.75 1.82 14.10
CA LEU A 153 7.02 3.25 14.28
C LEU A 153 6.25 3.84 15.48
N ASP A 154 5.03 3.39 15.79
CA ASP A 154 4.30 3.83 16.99
C ASP A 154 4.98 3.37 18.28
N GLN A 155 5.50 2.13 18.28
CA GLN A 155 6.29 1.62 19.39
C GLN A 155 7.55 2.46 19.59
N LEU A 156 8.24 2.82 18.50
CA LEU A 156 9.42 3.68 18.56
C LEU A 156 9.09 5.07 19.11
N ILE A 157 7.97 5.66 18.70
CA ILE A 157 7.46 6.92 19.25
C ILE A 157 7.24 6.78 20.76
N THR A 158 6.56 5.72 21.20
CA THR A 158 6.25 5.47 22.61
C THR A 158 7.53 5.36 23.46
N LEU A 159 8.54 4.63 22.99
CA LEU A 159 9.84 4.52 23.67
C LEU A 159 10.52 5.88 23.80
N LEU A 160 10.46 6.69 22.74
CA LEU A 160 11.09 8.00 22.72
C LEU A 160 10.33 9.06 23.53
N SER A 161 9.02 8.92 23.72
CA SER A 161 8.19 9.88 24.46
C SER A 161 8.17 9.68 25.98
N LYS A 162 8.54 8.49 26.48
CA LYS A 162 8.73 8.22 27.92
C LYS A 162 9.96 8.92 28.48
#